data_AF-A0A924M3P2-F1
#
_entry.id   AF-A0A924M3P2-F1
#
_cell.length_a   1.000
_cell.length_b   1.000
_cell.length_c   1.000
_cell.angle_alpha   90.00
_cell.angle_beta   90.00
_cell.angle_gamma   90.00
#
_symmetry.space_group_name_H-M   'P 1'
#
loop_
_entity.id
_entity.type
_entity.pdbx_description
1 polymer ?
#
loop_
_entity_poly.entity_id
_entity_poly.type
_entity_poly.pdbx_seq_one_letter_code
_entity_poly.pdbx_strand_id
1 'polypeptide(L)'
;MKRFRAVLLALFWLGLGTLLGFGIQFLPGPIKLGEDSALLISSSAAQTVQVTLEPGNIILAQPAQPSGTVFVFYPGGLVAPQAYEFMARALASQGITVAIPAVPLELAVLSPNRANDVKRLLESKKLTVSKFVVGGHSLGGAMAAQYAAGNAVDGLVLMGAYPAGNSNLSSKRFPVLNLAAQFDGVAEGAKVRDGLNRLPAGTQVTLLEGGVHSFFGRYGP
;
A
#
# COMPACT_ATOMS: atom_id res chain seq x y z
N MET A 1 -15.58 46.85 27.84
CA MET A 1 -15.51 45.38 28.03
C MET A 1 -16.15 44.56 26.91
N LYS A 2 -17.41 44.81 26.49
CA LYS A 2 -18.07 44.01 25.42
C LYS A 2 -17.38 44.07 24.05
N ARG A 3 -16.95 45.26 23.60
CA ARG A 3 -16.24 45.43 22.31
C ARG A 3 -14.86 44.75 22.29
N PHE A 4 -14.13 44.78 23.40
CA PHE A 4 -12.82 44.12 23.53
C PHE A 4 -12.95 42.59 23.47
N ARG A 5 -13.98 42.01 24.13
CA ARG A 5 -14.29 40.58 24.02
C ARG A 5 -14.67 40.16 22.60
N ALA A 6 -15.43 40.98 21.89
CA ALA A 6 -15.80 40.71 20.49
C ALA A 6 -14.57 40.69 19.56
N VAL A 7 -13.61 41.61 19.75
CA VAL A 7 -12.37 41.63 18.98
C VAL A 7 -11.50 40.41 19.27
N LEU A 8 -11.34 40.01 20.54
CA LEU A 8 -10.60 38.80 20.90
C LEU A 8 -11.23 37.52 20.33
N LEU A 9 -12.57 37.43 20.34
CA LEU A 9 -13.28 36.31 19.71
C LEU A 9 -13.06 36.28 18.20
N ALA A 10 -13.12 37.43 17.52
CA ALA A 10 -12.87 37.52 16.08
C ALA A 10 -11.44 37.09 15.71
N LEU A 11 -10.43 37.54 16.47
CA LEU A 11 -9.04 37.14 16.27
C LEU A 11 -8.82 35.64 16.56
N PHE A 12 -9.48 35.10 17.58
CA PHE A 12 -9.45 33.67 17.87
C PHE A 12 -10.01 32.84 16.71
N TRP A 13 -11.18 33.20 16.17
CA TRP A 13 -11.78 32.49 15.03
C TRP A 13 -10.96 32.65 13.74
N LEU A 14 -10.33 33.80 13.53
CA LEU A 14 -9.41 34.01 12.40
C LEU A 14 -8.15 33.13 12.55
N GLY A 15 -7.57 33.06 13.74
CA GLY A 15 -6.44 32.19 14.06
C GLY A 15 -6.79 30.70 13.92
N LEU A 16 -7.97 30.30 14.40
CA LEU A 16 -8.45 28.93 14.25
C LEU A 16 -8.73 28.59 12.79
N GLY A 17 -9.35 29.49 12.02
CA GLY A 17 -9.62 29.30 10.60
C GLY A 17 -8.35 29.18 9.75
N THR A 18 -7.32 29.99 10.06
CA THR A 18 -6.02 29.89 9.38
C THR A 18 -5.29 28.61 9.73
N LEU A 19 -5.28 28.19 11.00
CA LEU A 19 -4.71 26.90 11.41
C LEU A 19 -5.43 25.71 10.77
N LEU A 20 -6.77 25.74 10.73
CA LEU A 20 -7.56 24.70 10.08
C LEU A 20 -7.30 24.66 8.57
N GLY A 21 -7.29 25.82 7.90
CA GLY A 21 -6.95 25.92 6.47
C GLY A 21 -5.56 25.40 6.16
N PHE A 22 -4.58 25.73 7.01
CA PHE A 22 -3.21 25.23 6.89
C PHE A 22 -3.08 23.74 7.20
N GLY A 23 -3.95 23.16 8.02
CA GLY A 23 -3.99 21.72 8.27
C GLY A 23 -4.60 20.91 7.11
N ILE A 24 -5.63 21.47 6.45
CA ILE A 24 -6.37 20.78 5.38
C ILE A 24 -5.49 20.43 4.17
N GLN A 25 -4.51 21.27 3.82
CA GLN A 25 -3.58 21.01 2.71
C GLN A 25 -2.64 19.80 2.94
N PHE A 26 -2.52 19.32 4.19
CA PHE A 26 -1.74 18.12 4.51
C PHE A 26 -2.62 16.86 4.60
N LEU A 27 -3.93 16.99 4.41
CA LEU A 27 -4.81 15.82 4.32
C LEU A 27 -4.68 15.18 2.93
N PRO A 28 -4.73 13.84 2.85
CA PRO A 28 -4.76 13.14 1.57
C PRO A 28 -5.87 13.67 0.66
N GLY A 29 -5.52 13.93 -0.60
CA GLY A 29 -6.49 14.29 -1.62
C GLY A 29 -7.43 13.13 -1.98
N PRO A 30 -8.46 13.39 -2.81
CA PRO A 30 -9.31 12.33 -3.33
C PRO A 30 -8.48 11.35 -4.19
N ILE A 31 -8.85 10.06 -4.16
CA ILE A 31 -8.23 9.04 -5.00
C ILE A 31 -8.61 9.31 -6.46
N LYS A 32 -7.60 9.50 -7.31
CA LYS A 32 -7.79 9.69 -8.75
C LYS A 32 -7.25 8.47 -9.49
N LEU A 33 -8.16 7.67 -10.03
CA LEU A 33 -7.78 6.51 -10.83
C LEU A 33 -7.08 6.97 -12.11
N GLY A 34 -6.00 6.29 -12.46
CA GLY A 34 -5.28 6.48 -13.70
C GLY A 34 -4.33 7.68 -13.73
N GLU A 35 -4.29 8.52 -12.69
CA GLU A 35 -3.42 9.72 -12.62
C GLU A 35 -1.94 9.36 -12.81
N ASP A 36 -1.48 8.28 -12.18
CA ASP A 36 -0.11 7.78 -12.28
C ASP A 36 0.03 6.55 -13.17
N SER A 37 -1.04 6.18 -13.88
CA SER A 37 -1.00 5.13 -14.90
C SER A 37 -0.35 5.70 -16.15
N ALA A 38 0.99 5.66 -16.23
CA ALA A 38 1.69 5.92 -17.48
C ALA A 38 1.01 5.10 -18.57
N LEU A 39 0.45 5.82 -19.54
CA LEU A 39 0.26 5.36 -20.90
C LEU A 39 1.47 4.50 -21.28
N LEU A 40 1.20 3.42 -22.03
CA LEU A 40 2.12 2.45 -22.62
C LEU A 40 2.24 1.10 -21.88
N ILE A 41 1.26 0.23 -22.14
CA ILE A 41 1.60 -0.96 -22.94
C ILE A 41 0.82 -0.82 -24.25
N SER A 42 1.44 -0.18 -25.26
CA SER A 42 1.11 -0.47 -26.65
C SER A 42 1.52 -1.92 -26.91
N SER A 43 0.63 -2.87 -26.62
CA SER A 43 0.72 -4.20 -27.20
C SER A 43 -0.66 -4.54 -27.72
N SER A 44 -0.68 -4.94 -28.98
CA SER A 44 -1.85 -5.32 -29.77
C SER A 44 -2.59 -6.57 -29.26
N ALA A 45 -2.45 -6.89 -27.97
CA ALA A 45 -3.11 -7.99 -27.28
C ALA A 45 -3.23 -7.74 -25.75
N ALA A 46 -3.21 -6.48 -25.28
CA ALA A 46 -3.40 -6.20 -23.86
C ALA A 46 -4.76 -6.75 -23.42
N GLN A 47 -4.76 -7.81 -22.59
CA GLN A 47 -5.97 -8.25 -21.90
C GLN A 47 -6.59 -7.03 -21.23
N THR A 48 -7.87 -6.81 -21.46
CA THR A 48 -8.60 -5.68 -20.87
C THR A 48 -8.52 -5.78 -19.35
N VAL A 49 -7.71 -4.91 -18.73
CA VAL A 49 -7.67 -4.75 -17.27
C VAL A 49 -8.72 -3.71 -16.89
N GLN A 50 -9.65 -4.11 -16.03
CA GLN A 50 -10.62 -3.18 -15.46
C GLN A 50 -10.09 -2.65 -14.13
N VAL A 51 -9.99 -1.33 -13.98
CA VAL A 51 -9.62 -0.69 -12.71
C VAL A 51 -10.81 0.10 -12.20
N THR A 52 -11.24 -0.19 -10.97
CA THR A 52 -12.37 0.46 -10.31
C THR A 52 -11.98 0.97 -8.92
N LEU A 53 -12.72 1.97 -8.44
CA LEU A 53 -12.67 2.40 -7.05
C LEU A 53 -13.90 1.81 -6.36
N GLU A 54 -13.65 0.86 -5.46
CA GLU A 54 -14.67 0.07 -4.79
C GLU A 54 -15.02 0.65 -3.40
N PRO A 55 -16.17 0.25 -2.83
CA PRO A 55 -16.57 0.67 -1.49
C PRO A 55 -15.47 0.48 -0.45
N GLY A 56 -15.35 1.47 0.43
CA GLY A 56 -14.26 1.52 1.39
C GLY A 56 -12.94 1.98 0.76
N ASN A 57 -12.94 2.75 -0.33
CA ASN A 57 -11.74 3.35 -0.93
C ASN A 57 -10.68 2.30 -1.31
N ILE A 58 -11.10 1.25 -2.01
CA ILE A 58 -10.20 0.18 -2.46
C ILE A 58 -10.05 0.31 -3.98
N ILE A 59 -8.84 0.57 -4.46
CA ILE A 59 -8.56 0.47 -5.90
C ILE A 59 -8.47 -1.02 -6.23
N LEU A 60 -9.32 -1.50 -7.14
CA LEU A 60 -9.37 -2.89 -7.56
C LEU A 60 -9.01 -2.98 -9.04
N ALA A 61 -7.89 -3.62 -9.35
CA ALA A 61 -7.49 -3.97 -10.71
C ALA A 61 -7.86 -5.44 -10.98
N GLN A 62 -8.79 -5.66 -11.90
CA GLN A 62 -9.31 -6.97 -12.24
C GLN A 62 -8.84 -7.40 -13.65
N PRO A 63 -8.28 -8.60 -13.78
CA PRO A 63 -7.98 -9.21 -15.08
C PRO A 63 -9.26 -9.60 -15.82
N ALA A 64 -9.23 -9.59 -17.16
CA ALA A 64 -10.29 -10.20 -17.97
C ALA A 64 -10.42 -11.71 -17.74
N GLN A 65 -9.29 -12.39 -17.46
CA GLN A 65 -9.23 -13.82 -17.16
C GLN A 65 -8.50 -14.03 -15.83
N PRO A 66 -9.22 -14.08 -14.69
CA PRO A 66 -8.62 -14.25 -13.38
C PRO A 66 -8.01 -15.64 -13.18
N SER A 67 -6.78 -15.69 -12.67
CA SER A 67 -6.09 -16.93 -12.25
C SER A 67 -6.56 -17.49 -10.91
N GLY A 68 -7.45 -16.78 -10.21
CA GLY A 68 -7.81 -17.03 -8.81
C GLY A 68 -6.78 -16.50 -7.80
N THR A 69 -5.65 -15.92 -8.25
CA THR A 69 -4.70 -15.26 -7.34
C THR A 69 -5.13 -13.82 -7.08
N VAL A 70 -5.16 -13.45 -5.79
CA VAL A 70 -5.39 -12.08 -5.33
C VAL A 70 -4.17 -11.57 -4.60
N PHE A 71 -3.76 -10.34 -4.91
CA PHE A 71 -2.71 -9.62 -4.21
C PHE A 71 -3.27 -8.36 -3.54
N VAL A 72 -3.23 -8.32 -2.21
CA VAL A 72 -3.53 -7.10 -1.44
C VAL A 72 -2.25 -6.33 -1.21
N PHE A 73 -2.16 -5.14 -1.79
CA PHE A 73 -0.98 -4.29 -1.70
C PHE A 73 -1.22 -3.07 -0.79
N TYR A 74 -0.47 -2.98 0.29
CA TYR A 74 -0.53 -1.89 1.25
C TYR A 74 0.39 -0.74 0.78
N PRO A 75 -0.17 0.47 0.55
CA PRO A 75 0.62 1.65 0.18
C PRO A 75 1.67 2.02 1.24
N GLY A 76 2.75 2.66 0.78
CA GLY A 76 3.74 3.31 1.65
C GLY A 76 3.13 4.42 2.51
N GLY A 77 3.83 4.78 3.59
CA GLY A 77 3.39 5.85 4.49
C GLY A 77 3.44 7.21 3.79
N LEU A 78 2.37 8.00 3.89
CA LEU A 78 2.21 9.29 3.22
C LEU A 78 2.33 9.20 1.69
N VAL A 79 1.96 8.05 1.13
CA VAL A 79 1.91 7.82 -0.32
C VAL A 79 0.49 7.48 -0.72
N ALA A 80 -0.02 8.24 -1.69
CA ALA A 80 -1.34 7.99 -2.26
C ALA A 80 -1.45 6.58 -2.86
N PRO A 81 -2.59 5.87 -2.68
CA PRO A 81 -2.75 4.49 -3.14
C PRO A 81 -2.63 4.36 -4.67
N GLN A 82 -3.07 5.36 -5.44
CA GLN A 82 -2.98 5.35 -6.90
C GLN A 82 -1.53 5.38 -7.43
N ALA A 83 -0.55 5.78 -6.63
CA ALA A 83 0.87 5.74 -7.00
C ALA A 83 1.37 4.31 -7.31
N TYR A 84 0.63 3.27 -6.89
CA TYR A 84 0.93 1.86 -7.15
C TYR A 84 0.03 1.23 -8.22
N GLU A 85 -0.87 2.02 -8.84
CA GLU A 85 -1.82 1.52 -9.83
C GLU A 85 -1.12 0.93 -11.06
N PHE A 86 0.05 1.47 -11.45
CA PHE A 86 0.84 0.95 -12.56
C PHE A 86 1.21 -0.54 -12.35
N MET A 87 1.61 -0.90 -11.14
CA MET A 87 1.95 -2.27 -10.75
C MET A 87 0.68 -3.13 -10.69
N ALA A 88 -0.41 -2.60 -10.14
CA ALA A 88 -1.69 -3.30 -10.12
C ALA A 88 -2.17 -3.66 -11.53
N ARG A 89 -2.04 -2.73 -12.49
CA ARG A 89 -2.34 -2.97 -13.90
C ARG A 89 -1.41 -4.00 -14.54
N ALA A 90 -0.11 -3.93 -14.27
CA ALA A 90 0.88 -4.86 -14.82
C ALA A 90 0.73 -6.30 -14.29
N LEU A 91 0.26 -6.47 -13.05
CA LEU A 91 -0.05 -7.78 -12.48
C LEU A 91 -1.42 -8.29 -12.95
N ALA A 92 -2.41 -7.39 -13.08
CA ALA A 92 -3.71 -7.72 -13.63
C ALA A 92 -3.66 -8.12 -15.11
N SER A 93 -2.75 -7.57 -15.93
CA SER A 93 -2.57 -8.07 -17.29
C SER A 93 -2.02 -9.52 -17.35
N GLN A 94 -1.52 -10.04 -16.22
CA GLN A 94 -1.05 -11.42 -16.06
C GLN A 94 -2.06 -12.32 -15.31
N GLY A 95 -3.31 -11.87 -15.15
CA GLY A 95 -4.35 -12.67 -14.52
C GLY A 95 -4.42 -12.58 -12.99
N ILE A 96 -3.69 -11.65 -12.36
CA ILE A 96 -3.70 -11.47 -10.89
C ILE A 96 -4.65 -10.33 -10.53
N THR A 97 -5.66 -10.58 -9.70
CA THR A 97 -6.48 -9.50 -9.16
C THR A 97 -5.68 -8.74 -8.10
N VAL A 98 -5.53 -7.43 -8.25
CA VAL A 98 -4.79 -6.61 -7.29
C VAL A 98 -5.73 -5.63 -6.60
N ALA A 99 -5.66 -5.58 -5.26
CA ALA A 99 -6.41 -4.64 -4.45
C ALA A 99 -5.45 -3.73 -3.68
N ILE A 100 -5.59 -2.42 -3.85
CA ILE A 100 -4.83 -1.41 -3.12
C ILE A 100 -5.82 -0.65 -2.23
N PRO A 101 -5.98 -1.05 -0.96
CA PRO A 101 -6.86 -0.33 -0.06
C PRO A 101 -6.20 0.98 0.40
N ALA A 102 -6.94 2.08 0.28
CA ALA A 102 -6.56 3.30 0.96
C ALA A 102 -6.62 3.10 2.48
N VAL A 103 -5.68 3.73 3.17
CA VAL A 103 -5.54 3.69 4.62
C VAL A 103 -5.70 5.12 5.20
N PRO A 104 -6.23 5.28 6.41
CA PRO A 104 -6.45 6.59 7.00
C PRO A 104 -5.16 7.42 7.01
N LEU A 105 -5.24 8.68 6.57
CA LEU A 105 -4.09 9.60 6.49
C LEU A 105 -2.90 9.07 5.70
N GLU A 106 -3.11 8.10 4.80
CA GLU A 106 -2.03 7.39 4.08
C GLU A 106 -1.02 6.70 5.02
N LEU A 107 -1.46 6.33 6.23
CA LEU A 107 -0.64 5.67 7.24
C LEU A 107 -1.18 4.26 7.51
N ALA A 108 -0.53 3.25 6.92
CA ALA A 108 -0.96 1.86 7.04
C ALA A 108 -1.03 1.35 8.49
N VAL A 109 -0.24 1.94 9.40
CA VAL A 109 -0.25 1.62 10.83
C VAL A 109 -1.60 1.87 11.50
N LEU A 110 -2.43 2.77 10.94
CA LEU A 110 -3.79 3.03 11.41
C LEU A 110 -4.79 1.97 10.96
N SER A 111 -4.39 1.05 10.08
CA SER A 111 -5.28 0.00 9.54
C SER A 111 -4.50 -1.27 9.14
N PRO A 112 -3.81 -1.95 10.06
CA PRO A 112 -3.05 -3.17 9.74
C PRO A 112 -3.94 -4.30 9.20
N ASN A 113 -5.21 -4.34 9.62
CA ASN A 113 -6.17 -5.39 9.24
C ASN A 113 -6.94 -5.10 7.94
N ARG A 114 -6.48 -4.14 7.12
CA ARG A 114 -7.20 -3.69 5.93
C ARG A 114 -7.47 -4.78 4.88
N ALA A 115 -6.62 -5.81 4.83
CA ALA A 115 -6.85 -6.99 3.99
C ALA A 115 -8.16 -7.74 4.32
N ASN A 116 -8.69 -7.64 5.54
CA ASN A 116 -10.01 -8.20 5.86
C ASN A 116 -11.15 -7.49 5.12
N ASP A 117 -11.01 -6.19 4.88
CA ASP A 117 -12.02 -5.42 4.14
C ASP A 117 -11.99 -5.81 2.66
N VAL A 118 -10.79 -6.05 2.13
CA VAL A 118 -10.63 -6.61 0.78
C VAL A 118 -11.26 -8.00 0.69
N LYS A 119 -11.03 -8.90 1.66
CA LYS A 119 -11.70 -10.22 1.68
C LYS A 119 -13.22 -10.10 1.56
N ARG A 120 -13.84 -9.24 2.39
CA ARG A 120 -15.30 -8.99 2.32
C ARG A 120 -15.75 -8.40 0.99
N LEU A 121 -14.95 -7.51 0.40
CA LEU A 121 -15.23 -6.97 -0.93
C LEU A 121 -15.21 -8.08 -1.99
N LEU A 122 -14.19 -8.93 -2.01
CA LEU A 122 -14.05 -10.03 -2.97
C LEU A 122 -15.21 -11.03 -2.83
N GLU A 123 -15.58 -11.37 -1.59
CA GLU A 123 -16.74 -12.22 -1.27
C GLU A 123 -18.05 -11.63 -1.78
N SER A 124 -18.30 -10.33 -1.54
CA SER A 124 -19.52 -9.66 -2.01
C SER A 124 -19.63 -9.59 -3.54
N LYS A 125 -18.48 -9.52 -4.22
CA LYS A 125 -18.39 -9.62 -5.69
C LYS A 125 -18.40 -11.06 -6.22
N LYS A 126 -18.44 -12.07 -5.35
CA LYS A 126 -18.38 -13.49 -5.71
C LYS A 126 -17.16 -13.85 -6.56
N LEU A 127 -16.02 -13.21 -6.29
CA LEU A 127 -14.76 -13.51 -6.98
C LEU A 127 -14.13 -14.76 -6.39
N THR A 128 -13.71 -15.69 -7.25
CA THR A 128 -12.98 -16.88 -6.82
C THR A 128 -11.57 -16.50 -6.36
N VAL A 129 -11.23 -16.90 -5.14
CA VAL A 129 -9.90 -16.70 -4.54
C VAL A 129 -9.30 -18.08 -4.25
N SER A 130 -8.28 -18.46 -5.02
CA SER A 130 -7.51 -19.69 -4.83
C SER A 130 -6.17 -19.44 -4.12
N LYS A 131 -5.62 -18.23 -4.27
CA LYS A 131 -4.42 -17.78 -3.53
C LYS A 131 -4.61 -16.35 -3.04
N PHE A 132 -4.34 -16.10 -1.78
CA PHE A 132 -4.45 -14.80 -1.13
C PHE A 132 -3.07 -14.34 -0.64
N VAL A 133 -2.45 -13.45 -1.40
CA VAL A 133 -1.12 -12.89 -1.14
C VAL A 133 -1.30 -11.48 -0.58
N VAL A 134 -0.49 -11.12 0.41
CA VAL A 134 -0.42 -9.74 0.91
C VAL A 134 0.97 -9.18 0.68
N GLY A 135 1.08 -7.87 0.60
CA GLY A 135 2.35 -7.20 0.47
C GLY A 135 2.22 -5.71 0.59
N GLY A 136 3.34 -5.01 0.47
CA GLY A 136 3.32 -3.57 0.52
C GLY A 136 4.69 -2.95 0.43
N HIS A 137 4.69 -1.64 0.32
CA HIS A 137 5.88 -0.81 0.27
C HIS A 137 6.14 -0.15 1.62
N SER A 138 7.40 -0.14 2.07
CA SER A 138 7.85 0.59 3.28
C SER A 138 6.97 0.31 4.50
N LEU A 139 6.37 1.35 5.11
CA LEU A 139 5.40 1.22 6.22
C LEU A 139 4.23 0.29 5.89
N GLY A 140 3.71 0.33 4.66
CA GLY A 140 2.68 -0.60 4.18
C GLY A 140 3.15 -2.04 4.17
N GLY A 141 4.39 -2.28 3.73
CA GLY A 141 5.01 -3.61 3.77
C GLY A 141 5.17 -4.15 5.20
N ALA A 142 5.57 -3.30 6.15
CA ALA A 142 5.62 -3.67 7.57
C ALA A 142 4.23 -4.09 8.11
N MET A 143 3.17 -3.40 7.69
CA MET A 143 1.79 -3.75 8.09
C MET A 143 1.26 -5.00 7.38
N ALA A 144 1.63 -5.22 6.11
CA ALA A 144 1.33 -6.47 5.42
C ALA A 144 2.02 -7.67 6.12
N ALA A 145 3.26 -7.51 6.56
CA ALA A 145 3.96 -8.51 7.37
C ALA A 145 3.27 -8.74 8.72
N GLN A 146 2.85 -7.67 9.41
CA GLN A 146 2.07 -7.80 10.65
C GLN A 146 0.75 -8.54 10.42
N TYR A 147 0.04 -8.26 9.32
CA TYR A 147 -1.17 -8.98 8.96
C TYR A 147 -0.89 -10.46 8.73
N ALA A 148 0.15 -10.80 7.95
CA ALA A 148 0.57 -12.18 7.67
C ALA A 148 1.09 -12.93 8.90
N ALA A 149 1.57 -12.23 9.93
CA ALA A 149 1.94 -12.85 11.20
C ALA A 149 0.71 -13.39 11.94
N GLY A 150 -0.41 -12.66 11.91
CA GLY A 150 -1.65 -13.01 12.61
C GLY A 150 -2.68 -13.78 11.79
N ASN A 151 -2.55 -13.83 10.46
CA ASN A 151 -3.58 -14.37 9.56
C ASN A 151 -3.01 -15.38 8.56
N ALA A 152 -3.87 -16.26 8.06
CA ALA A 152 -3.53 -17.16 6.97
C ALA A 152 -3.43 -16.38 5.64
N VAL A 153 -2.31 -16.55 4.95
CA VAL A 153 -1.98 -16.00 3.63
C VAL A 153 -1.16 -17.05 2.87
N ASP A 154 -1.20 -16.98 1.54
CA ASP A 154 -0.46 -17.89 0.65
C ASP A 154 0.92 -17.36 0.23
N GLY A 155 1.22 -16.11 0.57
CA GLY A 155 2.52 -15.48 0.30
C GLY A 155 2.61 -14.06 0.85
N LEU A 156 3.85 -13.57 0.93
CA LEU A 156 4.16 -12.20 1.35
C LEU A 156 5.14 -11.55 0.36
N VAL A 157 4.83 -10.33 -0.10
CA VAL A 157 5.74 -9.53 -0.93
C VAL A 157 6.08 -8.22 -0.22
N LEU A 158 7.36 -7.97 0.01
CA LEU A 158 7.87 -6.78 0.70
C LEU A 158 8.69 -5.95 -0.26
N MET A 159 8.40 -4.64 -0.35
CA MET A 159 9.13 -3.70 -1.19
C MET A 159 9.74 -2.61 -0.32
N GLY A 160 11.07 -2.51 -0.26
CA GLY A 160 11.74 -1.56 0.64
C GLY A 160 11.28 -1.69 2.10
N ALA A 161 10.95 -2.90 2.53
CA ALA A 161 10.25 -3.16 3.78
C ALA A 161 10.75 -4.43 4.48
N TYR A 162 10.53 -4.47 5.79
CA TYR A 162 10.79 -5.63 6.64
C TYR A 162 9.77 -5.65 7.79
N PRO A 163 9.53 -6.80 8.45
CA PRO A 163 8.59 -6.89 9.56
C PRO A 163 8.94 -5.91 10.71
N ALA A 164 7.96 -5.33 11.38
CA ALA A 164 8.17 -4.55 12.62
C ALA A 164 8.42 -5.48 13.83
N GLY A 165 9.13 -5.02 14.87
CA GLY A 165 9.68 -5.87 15.95
C GLY A 165 8.68 -6.81 16.64
N ASN A 166 7.39 -6.44 16.63
CA ASN A 166 6.26 -7.22 17.15
C ASN A 166 5.75 -8.33 16.19
N SER A 167 6.34 -8.46 15.00
CA SER A 167 5.90 -9.35 13.93
C SER A 167 7.04 -10.29 13.56
N ASN A 168 7.01 -11.50 14.13
CA ASN A 168 7.96 -12.56 13.80
C ASN A 168 7.28 -13.61 12.91
N LEU A 169 7.81 -13.78 11.70
CA LEU A 169 7.31 -14.71 10.69
C LEU A 169 8.28 -15.87 10.44
N SER A 170 9.37 -16.01 11.20
CA SER A 170 10.40 -17.02 10.94
C SER A 170 9.89 -18.47 10.97
N SER A 171 8.80 -18.73 11.71
CA SER A 171 8.14 -20.05 11.78
C SER A 171 7.08 -20.28 10.69
N LYS A 172 6.77 -19.27 9.86
CA LYS A 172 5.79 -19.38 8.78
C LYS A 172 6.37 -20.19 7.62
N ARG A 173 5.47 -20.82 6.84
CA ARG A 173 5.85 -21.70 5.72
C ARG A 173 5.42 -21.21 4.33
N PHE A 174 4.74 -20.07 4.25
CA PHE A 174 4.41 -19.47 2.95
C PHE A 174 5.66 -18.83 2.32
N PRO A 175 5.76 -18.76 0.98
CA PRO A 175 6.84 -18.08 0.28
C PRO A 175 6.84 -16.58 0.59
N VAL A 176 8.04 -16.02 0.69
CA VAL A 176 8.25 -14.58 0.89
C VAL A 176 9.22 -14.06 -0.16
N LEU A 177 8.84 -12.97 -0.82
CA LEU A 177 9.72 -12.19 -1.70
C LEU A 177 9.99 -10.83 -1.03
N ASN A 178 11.27 -10.50 -0.87
CA ASN A 178 11.73 -9.19 -0.42
C ASN A 178 12.47 -8.50 -1.57
N LEU A 179 11.97 -7.35 -2.02
CA LEU A 179 12.61 -6.49 -2.99
C LEU A 179 13.31 -5.36 -2.24
N ALA A 180 14.63 -5.39 -2.22
CA ALA A 180 15.47 -4.36 -1.64
C ALA A 180 15.96 -3.40 -2.74
N ALA A 181 16.10 -2.11 -2.44
CA ALA A 181 16.67 -1.13 -3.35
C ALA A 181 18.12 -0.81 -2.94
N GLN A 182 19.06 -0.79 -3.89
CA GLN A 182 20.50 -0.64 -3.63
C GLN A 182 20.84 0.64 -2.85
N PHE A 183 20.18 1.74 -3.18
CA PHE A 183 20.37 3.05 -2.59
C PHE A 183 19.20 3.43 -1.68
N ASP A 184 18.54 2.45 -1.07
CA ASP A 184 17.53 2.70 -0.04
C ASP A 184 18.21 3.16 1.27
N GLY A 185 18.08 4.45 1.56
CA GLY A 185 18.63 5.08 2.76
C GLY A 185 17.61 5.34 3.87
N VAL A 186 16.36 4.87 3.74
CA VAL A 186 15.29 5.25 4.68
C VAL A 186 15.43 4.55 6.04
N ALA A 187 15.97 3.34 6.07
CA ALA A 187 16.15 2.56 7.30
C ALA A 187 17.63 2.24 7.56
N GLU A 188 18.01 2.24 8.84
CA GLU A 188 19.35 1.82 9.26
C GLU A 188 19.59 0.34 8.91
N GLY A 189 20.77 0.03 8.36
CA GLY A 189 21.10 -1.33 7.91
C GLY A 189 21.06 -2.39 9.02
N ALA A 190 21.25 -2.02 10.29
CA ALA A 190 21.03 -2.94 11.42
C ALA A 190 19.54 -3.32 11.56
N LYS A 191 18.63 -2.33 11.51
CA LYS A 191 17.18 -2.57 11.58
C LYS A 191 16.68 -3.41 10.40
N VAL A 192 17.22 -3.18 9.21
CA VAL A 192 16.91 -4.00 8.02
C VAL A 192 17.33 -5.44 8.24
N ARG A 193 18.59 -5.69 8.66
CA ARG A 193 19.10 -7.05 8.94
C ARG A 193 18.27 -7.75 10.01
N ASP A 194 17.97 -7.08 11.11
CA ASP A 194 17.12 -7.62 12.18
C ASP A 194 15.69 -7.90 11.72
N GLY A 195 15.19 -7.11 10.78
CA GLY A 195 13.94 -7.34 10.08
C GLY A 195 13.94 -8.61 9.23
N LEU A 196 14.97 -8.79 8.41
CA LEU A 196 15.10 -9.97 7.55
C LEU A 196 15.26 -11.25 8.37
N ASN A 197 15.91 -11.20 9.54
CA ASN A 197 15.99 -12.34 10.47
C ASN A 197 14.63 -12.81 11.02
N ARG A 198 13.59 -11.98 10.89
CA ARG A 198 12.21 -12.29 11.31
C ARG A 198 11.35 -12.84 10.17
N LEU A 199 11.92 -13.07 9.00
CA LEU A 199 11.26 -13.71 7.87
C LEU A 199 11.58 -15.22 7.84
N PRO A 200 10.77 -16.04 7.13
CA PRO A 200 11.08 -17.45 6.90
C PRO A 200 12.47 -17.63 6.26
N ALA A 201 13.17 -18.71 6.62
CA ALA A 201 14.50 -19.00 6.10
C ALA A 201 14.56 -19.14 4.55
N GLY A 202 13.44 -19.52 3.92
CA GLY A 202 13.30 -19.63 2.46
C GLY A 202 12.92 -18.31 1.76
N THR A 203 13.07 -17.17 2.42
CA THR A 203 12.77 -15.86 1.83
C THR A 203 13.69 -15.58 0.65
N GLN A 204 13.12 -15.26 -0.51
CA GLN A 204 13.86 -14.76 -1.65
C GLN A 204 14.11 -13.26 -1.46
N VAL A 205 15.37 -12.85 -1.42
CA VAL A 205 15.76 -11.43 -1.39
C VAL A 205 16.33 -11.07 -2.75
N THR A 206 15.72 -10.09 -3.41
CA THR A 206 16.16 -9.57 -4.71
C THR A 206 16.57 -8.12 -4.55
N LEU A 207 17.82 -7.81 -4.89
CA LEU A 207 18.34 -6.45 -4.91
C LEU A 207 18.03 -5.79 -6.26
N LEU A 208 17.38 -4.63 -6.23
CA LEU A 208 17.18 -3.77 -7.38
C LEU A 208 18.39 -2.84 -7.50
N GLU A 209 19.28 -3.17 -8.43
CA GLU A 209 20.44 -2.35 -8.78
C GLU A 209 20.00 -0.95 -9.25
N GLY A 210 20.68 0.09 -8.78
CA GLY A 210 20.32 1.48 -9.05
C GLY A 210 19.04 1.97 -8.37
N GLY A 211 18.29 1.10 -7.69
CA GLY A 211 17.02 1.46 -7.07
C GLY A 211 17.17 2.34 -5.83
N VAL A 212 16.24 3.27 -5.63
CA VAL A 212 16.02 4.01 -4.37
C VAL A 212 14.65 3.67 -3.79
N HIS A 213 14.39 4.06 -2.54
CA HIS A 213 13.14 3.75 -1.83
C HIS A 213 11.88 4.18 -2.61
N SER A 214 11.90 5.36 -3.22
CA SER A 214 10.73 5.88 -3.95
C SER A 214 10.42 5.16 -5.26
N PHE A 215 11.32 4.33 -5.81
CA PHE A 215 11.09 3.67 -7.10
C PHE A 215 10.00 2.60 -7.06
N PHE A 216 9.55 2.18 -5.88
CA PHE A 216 8.45 1.23 -5.73
C PHE A 216 7.07 1.85 -6.00
N GLY A 217 6.95 3.19 -6.00
CA GLY A 217 5.71 3.91 -6.32
C GLY A 217 5.96 5.10 -7.24
N ARG A 218 4.90 5.58 -7.90
CA ARG A 218 4.96 6.76 -8.77
C ARG A 218 4.52 8.02 -8.02
N TYR A 219 5.35 8.47 -7.08
CA TYR A 219 5.08 9.66 -6.28
C TYR A 219 6.28 10.61 -6.19
N GLY A 220 7.30 10.39 -7.03
CA GLY A 220 8.54 11.16 -7.05
C GLY A 220 9.52 10.76 -5.92
N PRO A 221 10.81 11.12 -6.04
CA PRO A 221 11.74 11.13 -4.92
C PRO A 221 11.46 12.25 -3.92
#